data_AF-A0A1G0SYN2-F1
#
_entry.id   AF-A0A1G0SYN2-F1
#
_cell.length_a   1.000
_cell.length_b   1.000
_cell.length_c   1.000
_cell.angle_alpha   90.00
_cell.angle_beta   90.00
_cell.angle_gamma   90.00
#
_symmetry.space_group_name_H-M   'P 1'
#
loop_
_entity.id
_entity.type
_entity.pdbx_description
1 polymer ?
#
loop_
_entity_poly.entity_id
_entity_poly.type
_entity_poly.pdbx_seq_one_letter_code
_entity_poly.pdbx_strand_id
1 'polypeptide(L)'
;MNKDEKLALEYLKTLGNGIPKFEPEGNCPPDFAFENKLAIEVRRLNQNYFKGLEVEGIERATIKIHQLLKNCFNSYSSNDKSYFVAIDYRRPITQKTKVLKKEIKDTLERFLSNPKFFPAKHIVNQNISLRFIEATKKHENLFRLGINHDFDSGGWLVGLLVENTSFCIAEKSEKIKKYKSKYHYWWLLLIDHIGLDIDQEDFAELKNYSLNRGSLIKL
;
A
#
# COMPACT_ATOMS: atom_id res chain seq x y z
N MET A 1 9.29 15.29 8.49
CA MET A 1 9.44 13.89 8.91
C MET A 1 8.11 13.15 8.96
N ASN A 2 7.92 12.17 8.09
CA ASN A 2 6.76 11.27 8.08
C ASN A 2 6.88 10.16 9.16
N LYS A 3 5.86 9.28 9.28
CA LYS A 3 5.87 8.21 10.30
C LYS A 3 7.01 7.22 10.14
N ASP A 4 7.36 6.85 8.90
CA ASP A 4 8.40 5.86 8.61
C ASP A 4 9.80 6.45 8.88
N GLU A 5 10.03 7.72 8.54
CA GLU A 5 11.26 8.44 8.88
C GLU A 5 11.43 8.63 10.40
N LYS A 6 10.33 8.82 11.15
CA LYS A 6 10.40 8.86 12.61
C LYS A 6 10.84 7.51 13.19
N LEU A 7 10.25 6.42 12.70
CA LEU A 7 10.64 5.07 13.13
C LEU A 7 12.10 4.78 12.75
N ALA A 8 12.52 5.17 11.55
CA ALA A 8 13.92 5.11 11.12
C ALA A 8 14.84 5.87 12.08
N LEU A 9 14.49 7.10 12.43
CA LEU A 9 15.30 7.91 13.36
C LEU A 9 15.42 7.24 14.74
N GLU A 10 14.32 6.73 15.29
CA GLU A 10 14.36 6.02 16.57
C GLU A 10 15.26 4.78 16.51
N TYR A 11 15.18 4.00 15.43
CA TYR A 11 16.11 2.88 15.19
C TYR A 11 17.56 3.36 15.09
N LEU A 12 17.84 4.40 14.30
CA LEU A 12 19.21 4.88 14.11
C LEU A 12 19.86 5.40 15.40
N LYS A 13 19.07 5.98 16.31
CA LYS A 13 19.54 6.41 17.64
C LYS A 13 20.02 5.24 18.51
N THR A 14 19.50 4.03 18.32
CA THR A 14 19.91 2.87 19.12
C THR A 14 21.25 2.27 18.68
N LEU A 15 21.74 2.59 17.48
CA LEU A 15 22.97 2.03 16.92
C LEU A 15 24.26 2.58 17.56
N GLY A 16 24.17 3.52 18.52
CA GLY A 16 25.33 4.05 19.25
C GLY A 16 26.23 5.00 18.45
N ASN A 17 25.88 5.31 17.19
CA ASN A 17 26.66 6.17 16.30
C ASN A 17 26.32 7.68 16.44
N GLY A 18 25.72 8.09 17.56
CA GLY A 18 25.18 9.43 17.75
C GLY A 18 23.81 9.63 17.10
N ILE A 19 23.40 10.89 16.94
CA ILE A 19 22.10 11.24 16.35
C ILE A 19 22.34 11.72 14.91
N PRO A 20 21.75 11.07 13.89
CA PRO A 20 21.92 11.51 12.51
C PRO A 20 21.21 12.84 12.28
N LYS A 21 21.80 13.69 11.41
CA LYS A 21 21.15 14.92 10.93
C LYS A 21 20.05 14.54 9.94
N PHE A 22 18.81 14.99 10.21
CA PHE A 22 17.67 14.85 9.29
C PHE A 22 17.75 15.91 8.18
N GLU A 23 17.48 15.50 6.93
CA GLU A 23 17.50 16.36 5.72
C GLU A 23 18.70 17.32 5.70
N PRO A 24 19.95 16.83 5.75
CA PRO A 24 21.15 17.66 5.85
C PRO A 24 21.28 18.67 4.71
N GLU A 25 20.70 18.35 3.55
CA GLU A 25 20.71 19.12 2.30
C GLU A 25 19.31 19.69 1.97
N GLY A 26 18.37 19.70 2.93
CA GLY A 26 16.97 20.09 2.73
C GLY A 26 16.16 19.02 1.97
N ASN A 27 15.29 19.44 1.05
CA ASN A 27 14.42 18.56 0.26
C ASN A 27 15.19 17.78 -0.87
N CYS A 28 16.39 17.31 -0.55
CA CYS A 28 17.29 16.54 -1.40
C CYS A 28 17.91 15.39 -0.59
N PRO A 29 18.18 14.23 -1.22
CA PRO A 29 18.91 13.14 -0.57
C PRO A 29 20.20 13.57 0.13
N PRO A 30 20.55 12.93 1.26
CA PRO A 30 19.82 11.85 1.93
C PRO A 30 18.73 12.31 2.90
N ASP A 31 17.87 11.39 3.35
CA ASP A 31 16.91 11.66 4.43
C ASP A 31 17.61 11.83 5.79
N PHE A 32 18.70 11.07 6.04
CA PHE A 32 19.54 11.19 7.22
C PHE A 32 21.04 11.11 6.88
N ALA A 33 21.89 11.76 7.69
CA ALA A 33 23.34 11.57 7.58
C ALA A 33 24.09 11.62 8.91
N PHE A 34 25.17 10.83 9.01
CA PHE A 34 26.17 10.91 10.06
C PHE A 34 27.44 11.57 9.53
N GLU A 35 27.76 12.77 10.03
CA GLU A 35 29.03 13.48 9.82
C GLU A 35 29.54 13.49 8.36
N ASN A 36 28.63 13.63 7.39
CA ASN A 36 28.93 13.56 5.95
C ASN A 36 29.66 12.28 5.47
N LYS A 37 29.78 11.27 6.32
CA LYS A 37 30.41 9.98 6.01
C LYS A 37 29.39 8.95 5.54
N LEU A 38 28.26 8.85 6.25
CA LEU A 38 27.20 7.90 5.97
C LEU A 38 25.90 8.63 5.68
N ALA A 39 25.40 8.48 4.46
CA ALA A 39 24.09 8.91 4.00
C ALA A 39 23.09 7.75 4.10
N ILE A 40 21.86 8.06 4.49
CA ILE A 40 20.80 7.07 4.65
C ILE A 40 19.53 7.57 3.96
N GLU A 41 19.06 6.82 2.98
CA GLU A 41 17.70 6.97 2.45
C GLU A 41 16.77 6.00 3.17
N VAL A 42 15.58 6.49 3.52
CA VAL A 42 14.52 5.71 4.11
C VAL A 42 13.48 5.40 3.06
N ARG A 43 12.98 4.16 3.06
CA ARG A 43 11.88 3.76 2.19
C ARG A 43 10.96 2.79 2.91
N ARG A 44 9.65 3.03 2.82
CA ARG A 44 8.65 2.02 3.17
C ARG A 44 8.79 0.83 2.22
N LEU A 45 8.93 -0.36 2.76
CA LEU A 45 8.76 -1.62 2.05
C LEU A 45 7.29 -2.02 2.16
N ASN A 46 6.51 -1.74 1.12
CA ASN A 46 5.09 -2.05 1.02
C ASN A 46 4.84 -2.89 -0.23
N GLN A 47 3.74 -3.65 -0.25
CA GLN A 47 3.34 -4.38 -1.44
C GLN A 47 2.97 -3.40 -2.56
N ASN A 48 3.46 -3.67 -3.77
CA ASN A 48 3.13 -2.94 -4.98
C ASN A 48 2.53 -3.88 -6.03
N TYR A 49 1.66 -3.33 -6.86
CA TYR A 49 1.17 -3.94 -8.09
C TYR A 49 2.01 -3.43 -9.25
N PHE A 50 2.58 -4.36 -10.04
CA PHE A 50 3.44 -4.05 -11.17
C PHE A 50 2.70 -4.26 -12.49
N LYS A 51 2.69 -3.25 -13.36
CA LYS A 51 2.13 -3.31 -14.70
C LYS A 51 3.14 -2.76 -15.71
N GLY A 52 4.05 -3.61 -16.16
CA GLY A 52 5.18 -3.18 -16.96
C GLY A 52 6.06 -2.21 -16.15
N LEU A 53 6.25 -0.99 -16.64
CA LEU A 53 7.01 0.06 -15.94
C LEU A 53 6.18 0.83 -14.90
N GLU A 54 4.86 0.66 -14.90
CA GLU A 54 3.98 1.31 -13.93
C GLU A 54 3.96 0.52 -12.62
N VAL A 55 4.16 1.22 -11.51
CA VAL A 55 4.12 0.64 -10.16
C VAL A 55 3.10 1.39 -9.33
N GLU A 56 2.16 0.66 -8.73
CA GLU A 56 1.17 1.24 -7.81
C GLU A 56 1.22 0.53 -6.45
N GLY A 57 1.49 1.29 -5.38
CA GLY A 57 1.40 0.78 -4.02
C GLY A 57 -0.04 0.38 -3.67
N ILE A 58 -0.23 -0.87 -3.25
CA ILE A 58 -1.56 -1.45 -3.01
C ILE A 58 -2.33 -0.68 -1.95
N GLU A 59 -1.69 -0.35 -0.82
CA GLU A 59 -2.29 0.43 0.27
C GLU A 59 -2.93 1.74 -0.23
N ARG A 60 -2.19 2.50 -1.05
CA ARG A 60 -2.68 3.77 -1.60
C ARG A 60 -3.86 3.54 -2.55
N ALA A 61 -3.80 2.50 -3.37
CA ALA A 61 -4.91 2.14 -4.27
C ALA A 61 -6.17 1.75 -3.49
N THR A 62 -6.02 0.92 -2.45
CA THR A 62 -7.11 0.49 -1.57
C THR A 62 -7.75 1.69 -0.87
N ILE A 63 -6.97 2.63 -0.33
CA ILE A 63 -7.49 3.86 0.29
C ILE A 63 -8.36 4.66 -0.70
N LYS A 64 -7.93 4.81 -1.96
CA LYS A 64 -8.72 5.52 -2.99
C LYS A 64 -10.06 4.84 -3.25
N ILE A 65 -10.08 3.51 -3.34
CA ILE A 65 -11.31 2.72 -3.55
C ILE A 65 -12.25 2.88 -2.35
N HIS A 66 -11.72 2.81 -1.13
CA HIS A 66 -12.52 2.96 0.10
C HIS A 66 -13.15 4.34 0.18
N GLN A 67 -12.38 5.40 -0.12
CA GLN A 67 -12.90 6.76 -0.18
C GLN A 67 -13.98 6.91 -1.25
N LEU A 68 -13.79 6.31 -2.43
CA LEU A 68 -14.78 6.33 -3.50
C LEU A 68 -16.10 5.66 -3.07
N LEU A 69 -16.03 4.46 -2.47
CA LEU A 69 -17.21 3.76 -1.97
C LEU A 69 -17.91 4.56 -0.87
N LYS A 70 -17.16 5.07 0.13
CA LYS A 70 -17.71 5.91 1.20
C LYS A 70 -18.45 7.12 0.62
N ASN A 71 -17.85 7.78 -0.37
CA ASN A 71 -18.49 8.91 -1.06
C ASN A 71 -19.76 8.52 -1.82
N CYS A 72 -19.87 7.29 -2.32
CA CYS A 72 -21.10 6.79 -2.92
C CYS A 72 -22.15 6.50 -1.86
N PHE A 73 -21.76 5.86 -0.76
CA PHE A 73 -22.66 5.44 0.32
C PHE A 73 -23.27 6.63 1.07
N ASN A 74 -22.54 7.73 1.23
CA ASN A 74 -23.04 8.95 1.88
C ASN A 74 -24.28 9.56 1.19
N SER A 75 -24.60 9.16 -0.05
CA SER A 75 -25.83 9.59 -0.73
C SER A 75 -27.09 8.80 -0.29
N TYR A 76 -26.97 7.83 0.63
CA TYR A 76 -28.05 6.92 1.02
C TYR A 76 -28.21 6.86 2.55
N SER A 77 -29.29 7.45 3.07
CA SER A 77 -29.67 7.37 4.48
C SER A 77 -30.40 6.07 4.79
N SER A 78 -30.21 5.53 6.00
CA SER A 78 -30.97 4.35 6.45
C SER A 78 -32.32 4.75 7.05
N ASN A 79 -33.41 4.14 6.56
CA ASN A 79 -34.72 4.23 7.20
C ASN A 79 -34.90 3.07 8.18
N ASP A 80 -35.02 1.82 7.70
CA ASP A 80 -35.28 0.64 8.55
C ASP A 80 -34.23 -0.47 8.43
N LYS A 81 -33.38 -0.41 7.40
CA LYS A 81 -32.39 -1.45 7.08
C LYS A 81 -31.05 -0.85 6.74
N SER A 82 -30.00 -1.65 6.93
CA SER A 82 -28.64 -1.35 6.50
C SER A 82 -28.03 -2.60 5.87
N TYR A 83 -27.06 -2.39 4.99
CA TYR A 83 -26.36 -3.44 4.28
C TYR A 83 -24.85 -3.27 4.46
N PHE A 84 -24.18 -4.35 4.81
CA PHE A 84 -22.75 -4.45 4.59
C PHE A 84 -22.48 -4.69 3.11
N VAL A 85 -21.56 -3.91 2.57
CA VAL A 85 -21.08 -4.03 1.20
C VAL A 85 -19.68 -4.62 1.27
N ALA A 86 -19.50 -5.74 0.62
CA ALA A 86 -18.21 -6.33 0.32
C ALA A 86 -17.81 -5.93 -1.10
N ILE A 87 -16.59 -5.44 -1.30
CA ILE A 87 -16.05 -5.18 -2.63
C ILE A 87 -15.02 -6.27 -2.97
N ASP A 88 -15.16 -6.85 -4.16
CA ASP A 88 -14.17 -7.73 -4.76
C ASP A 88 -13.64 -7.03 -6.03
N TYR A 89 -12.32 -6.85 -6.15
CA TYR A 89 -11.72 -6.19 -7.31
C TYR A 89 -10.36 -6.72 -7.71
N ARG A 90 -10.02 -6.51 -8.99
CA ARG A 90 -8.71 -6.82 -9.60
C ARG A 90 -8.21 -5.62 -10.40
N ARG A 91 -6.91 -5.36 -10.33
CA ARG A 91 -6.18 -4.34 -11.06
C ARG A 91 -5.87 -4.80 -12.50
N PRO A 92 -5.63 -3.85 -13.41
CA PRO A 92 -5.71 -2.40 -13.20
C PRO A 92 -7.16 -1.90 -13.16
N ILE A 93 -7.45 -0.93 -12.29
CA ILE A 93 -8.70 -0.17 -12.34
C ILE A 93 -8.44 1.05 -13.23
N THR A 94 -8.78 0.93 -14.51
CA THR A 94 -8.43 1.92 -15.54
C THR A 94 -9.51 2.99 -15.75
N GLN A 95 -10.71 2.79 -15.22
CA GLN A 95 -11.82 3.72 -15.37
C GLN A 95 -11.52 5.05 -14.66
N LYS A 96 -11.88 6.16 -15.31
CA LYS A 96 -11.85 7.48 -14.66
C LYS A 96 -12.76 7.48 -13.43
N THR A 97 -12.33 8.12 -12.34
CA THR A 97 -13.08 8.16 -11.06
C THR A 97 -14.55 8.55 -11.21
N LYS A 98 -14.88 9.51 -12.08
CA LYS A 98 -16.26 9.93 -12.33
C LYS A 98 -17.12 8.80 -12.93
N VAL A 99 -16.55 8.04 -13.86
CA VAL A 99 -17.23 6.90 -14.50
C VAL A 99 -17.44 5.80 -13.48
N LEU A 100 -16.38 5.43 -12.75
CA LEU A 100 -16.48 4.39 -11.73
C LEU A 100 -17.48 4.75 -10.61
N LYS A 101 -17.51 6.03 -10.19
CA LYS A 101 -18.52 6.52 -9.23
C LYS A 101 -19.94 6.30 -9.74
N LYS A 102 -20.18 6.55 -11.03
CA LYS A 102 -21.49 6.34 -11.66
C LYS A 102 -21.84 4.85 -11.69
N GLU A 103 -20.94 4.00 -12.18
CA GLU A 103 -21.16 2.54 -12.25
C GLU A 103 -21.47 1.94 -10.87
N ILE A 104 -20.79 2.41 -9.83
CA ILE A 104 -21.06 2.00 -8.44
C ILE A 104 -22.47 2.44 -8.03
N LYS A 105 -22.85 3.70 -8.24
CA LYS A 105 -24.18 4.21 -7.89
C LYS A 105 -25.30 3.48 -8.62
N ASP A 106 -25.15 3.30 -9.93
CA ASP A 106 -26.10 2.54 -10.75
C ASP A 106 -26.24 1.09 -10.21
N THR A 107 -25.15 0.51 -9.69
CA THR A 107 -25.18 -0.82 -9.07
C THR A 107 -25.90 -0.82 -7.72
N LEU A 108 -25.70 0.21 -6.88
CA LEU A 108 -26.44 0.37 -5.62
C LEU A 108 -27.94 0.51 -5.87
N GLU A 109 -28.34 1.32 -6.85
CA GLU A 109 -29.74 1.53 -7.22
C GLU A 109 -30.39 0.26 -7.78
N ARG A 110 -29.67 -0.49 -8.62
CA ARG A 110 -30.12 -1.81 -9.12
C ARG A 110 -30.30 -2.83 -7.99
N PHE A 111 -29.46 -2.78 -6.95
CA PHE A 111 -29.64 -3.63 -5.78
C PHE A 111 -30.90 -3.23 -4.99
N LEU A 112 -31.10 -1.93 -4.76
CA LEU A 112 -32.25 -1.41 -4.01
C LEU A 112 -33.60 -1.65 -4.71
N SER A 113 -33.63 -1.71 -6.04
CA SER A 113 -34.87 -1.98 -6.77
C SER A 113 -35.36 -3.43 -6.65
N ASN A 114 -34.48 -4.39 -6.32
CA ASN A 114 -34.85 -5.79 -6.14
C ASN A 114 -33.89 -6.53 -5.19
N PRO A 115 -33.90 -6.21 -3.88
CA PRO A 115 -33.03 -6.87 -2.91
C PRO A 115 -33.55 -8.28 -2.63
N LYS A 116 -32.88 -9.33 -3.16
CA LYS A 116 -33.27 -10.73 -2.93
C LYS A 116 -32.03 -11.64 -2.79
N PHE A 117 -32.14 -12.61 -1.87
CA PHE A 117 -31.16 -13.64 -1.50
C PHE A 117 -29.75 -13.10 -1.16
N PHE A 118 -29.40 -13.18 0.13
CA PHE A 118 -28.09 -12.76 0.63
C PHE A 118 -27.13 -13.95 0.77
N PRO A 119 -25.83 -13.78 0.46
CA PRO A 119 -25.21 -12.57 -0.09
C PRO A 119 -25.56 -12.34 -1.57
N ALA A 120 -25.99 -11.12 -1.91
CA ALA A 120 -26.36 -10.76 -3.28
C ALA A 120 -25.16 -10.18 -4.02
N LYS A 121 -24.71 -10.81 -5.11
CA LYS A 121 -23.56 -10.34 -5.91
C LYS A 121 -24.03 -9.53 -7.11
N HIS A 122 -23.48 -8.33 -7.28
CA HIS A 122 -23.72 -7.46 -8.42
C HIS A 122 -22.40 -7.06 -9.08
N ILE A 123 -22.33 -7.23 -10.39
CA ILE A 123 -21.18 -6.80 -11.20
C ILE A 123 -21.28 -5.30 -11.44
N VAL A 124 -20.23 -4.56 -11.10
CA VAL A 124 -20.08 -3.14 -11.42
C VAL A 124 -19.47 -3.01 -12.82
N ASN A 125 -18.36 -3.70 -13.05
CA ASN A 125 -17.69 -3.85 -14.34
C ASN A 125 -16.82 -5.11 -14.34
N GLN A 126 -16.02 -5.33 -15.39
CA GLN A 126 -15.17 -6.52 -15.54
C GLN A 126 -14.13 -6.72 -14.42
N ASN A 127 -13.76 -5.65 -13.71
CA ASN A 127 -12.72 -5.64 -12.69
C ASN A 127 -13.27 -5.52 -11.27
N ILE A 128 -14.56 -5.19 -11.09
CA ILE A 128 -15.15 -4.83 -9.80
C ILE A 128 -16.53 -5.46 -9.66
N SER A 129 -16.77 -6.09 -8.51
CA SER A 129 -18.10 -6.52 -8.09
C SER A 129 -18.37 -6.17 -6.64
N LEU A 130 -19.65 -5.97 -6.32
CA LEU A 130 -20.14 -5.74 -4.97
C LEU A 130 -20.96 -6.92 -4.51
N ARG A 131 -20.76 -7.34 -3.26
CA ARG A 131 -21.63 -8.30 -2.57
C ARG A 131 -22.34 -7.57 -1.44
N PHE A 132 -23.66 -7.71 -1.38
CA PHE A 132 -24.48 -7.12 -0.33
C PHE A 132 -24.85 -8.18 0.69
N ILE A 133 -24.78 -7.81 1.96
CA ILE A 133 -25.14 -8.64 3.11
C ILE A 133 -26.06 -7.79 3.98
N GLU A 134 -27.25 -8.28 4.29
CA GLU A 134 -28.16 -7.59 5.20
C GLU A 134 -27.53 -7.51 6.60
N ALA A 135 -27.47 -6.29 7.15
CA ALA A 135 -26.97 -6.09 8.50
C ALA A 135 -28.03 -6.57 9.50
N THR A 136 -27.59 -7.24 10.56
CA THR A 136 -28.47 -7.69 11.65
C THR A 136 -28.95 -6.53 12.52
N LYS A 137 -28.32 -5.35 12.41
CA LYS A 137 -28.67 -4.12 13.12
C LYS A 137 -28.70 -2.95 12.14
N LYS A 138 -29.59 -1.99 12.41
CA LYS A 138 -29.60 -0.70 11.72
C LYS A 138 -28.31 0.07 12.01
N HIS A 139 -27.80 0.75 10.99
CA HIS A 139 -26.69 1.70 11.07
C HIS A 139 -27.14 3.08 10.56
N GLU A 140 -26.33 4.12 10.80
CA GLU A 140 -26.62 5.49 10.35
C GLU A 140 -26.80 5.58 8.82
N ASN A 141 -25.91 4.92 8.08
CA ASN A 141 -25.94 4.87 6.62
C ASN A 141 -26.59 3.57 6.13
N LEU A 142 -27.27 3.64 4.98
CA LEU A 142 -27.88 2.47 4.35
C LEU A 142 -26.82 1.44 3.92
N PHE A 143 -25.67 1.91 3.45
CA PHE A 143 -24.55 1.07 3.04
C PHE A 143 -23.33 1.32 3.91
N ARG A 144 -22.65 0.25 4.30
CA ARG A 144 -21.37 0.30 5.02
C ARG A 144 -20.38 -0.68 4.39
N LEU A 145 -19.17 -0.22 4.09
CA LEU A 145 -18.10 -1.11 3.66
C LEU A 145 -17.80 -2.08 4.82
N GLY A 146 -17.97 -3.38 4.56
CA GLY A 146 -17.73 -4.45 5.53
C GLY A 146 -16.54 -5.32 5.18
N ILE A 147 -16.34 -5.62 3.89
CA ILE A 147 -15.26 -6.49 3.42
C ILE A 147 -14.58 -5.82 2.23
N ASN A 148 -13.25 -5.86 2.22
CA ASN A 148 -12.42 -5.44 1.10
C ASN A 148 -11.60 -6.63 0.64
N HIS A 149 -11.87 -7.11 -0.56
CA HIS A 149 -11.16 -8.21 -1.16
C HIS A 149 -10.50 -7.76 -2.45
N ASP A 150 -9.17 -7.79 -2.41
CA ASP A 150 -8.31 -7.32 -3.46
C ASP A 150 -7.51 -8.51 -4.01
N PHE A 151 -7.84 -8.93 -5.23
CA PHE A 151 -7.27 -10.11 -5.87
C PHE A 151 -5.81 -9.97 -6.29
N ASP A 152 -5.22 -8.77 -6.20
CA ASP A 152 -3.79 -8.55 -6.47
C ASP A 152 -3.00 -8.23 -5.19
N SER A 153 -3.66 -8.26 -4.03
CA SER A 153 -3.02 -8.16 -2.72
C SER A 153 -2.74 -9.54 -2.13
N GLY A 154 -1.71 -9.64 -1.28
CA GLY A 154 -1.21 -10.92 -0.78
C GLY A 154 -0.36 -11.66 -1.82
N GLY A 155 -0.07 -12.93 -1.56
CA GLY A 155 0.84 -13.75 -2.35
C GLY A 155 1.84 -14.51 -1.47
N TRP A 156 2.86 -15.11 -2.10
CA TRP A 156 3.94 -15.77 -1.38
C TRP A 156 4.87 -14.74 -0.73
N LEU A 157 4.96 -14.77 0.60
CA LEU A 157 5.60 -13.71 1.40
C LEU A 157 7.04 -13.43 0.95
N VAL A 158 7.87 -14.47 0.83
CA VAL A 158 9.27 -14.35 0.41
C VAL A 158 9.39 -13.72 -0.97
N GLY A 159 8.57 -14.16 -1.94
CA GLY A 159 8.50 -13.57 -3.27
C GLY A 159 8.13 -12.09 -3.25
N LEU A 160 7.13 -11.71 -2.43
CA LEU A 160 6.73 -10.32 -2.25
C LEU A 160 7.86 -9.46 -1.67
N LEU A 161 8.54 -9.96 -0.63
CA LEU A 161 9.67 -9.25 -0.03
C LEU A 161 10.79 -9.03 -1.04
N VAL A 162 11.15 -10.06 -1.81
CA VAL A 162 12.23 -10.00 -2.81
C VAL A 162 11.90 -9.02 -3.93
N GLU A 163 10.71 -9.10 -4.52
CA GLU A 163 10.29 -8.23 -5.62
C GLU A 163 10.22 -6.76 -5.17
N ASN A 164 9.56 -6.50 -4.03
CA ASN A 164 9.38 -5.13 -3.55
C ASN A 164 10.68 -4.53 -3.00
N THR A 165 11.56 -5.33 -2.39
CA THR A 165 12.90 -4.87 -1.99
C THR A 165 13.73 -4.50 -3.21
N SER A 166 13.72 -5.34 -4.25
CA SER A 166 14.44 -5.08 -5.51
C SER A 166 13.97 -3.78 -6.17
N PHE A 167 12.65 -3.55 -6.18
CA PHE A 167 12.06 -2.30 -6.64
C PHE A 167 12.55 -1.09 -5.83
N CYS A 168 12.52 -1.16 -4.49
CA CYS A 168 13.00 -0.08 -3.62
C CYS A 168 14.48 0.23 -3.83
N ILE A 169 15.32 -0.80 -3.98
CA ILE A 169 16.75 -0.62 -4.27
C ILE A 169 16.94 0.11 -5.60
N ALA A 170 16.24 -0.30 -6.66
CA ALA A 170 16.36 0.32 -7.98
C ALA A 170 15.89 1.79 -7.96
N GLU A 171 14.70 2.05 -7.39
CA GLU A 171 14.11 3.39 -7.26
C GLU A 171 15.06 4.34 -6.52
N LYS A 172 15.58 3.91 -5.36
CA LYS A 172 16.46 4.75 -4.54
C LYS A 172 17.86 4.88 -5.11
N SER A 173 18.40 3.84 -5.73
CA SER A 173 19.70 3.89 -6.41
C SER A 173 19.73 4.96 -7.50
N GLU A 174 18.66 5.06 -8.30
CA GLU A 174 18.56 6.09 -9.33
C GLU A 174 18.36 7.48 -8.71
N LYS A 175 17.51 7.62 -7.67
CA LYS A 175 17.28 8.89 -6.95
C LYS A 175 18.60 9.50 -6.42
N ILE A 176 19.50 8.66 -5.87
CA ILE A 176 20.74 9.13 -5.24
C ILE A 176 21.91 9.31 -6.21
N LYS A 177 21.77 8.89 -7.48
CA LYS A 177 22.88 8.82 -8.45
C LYS A 177 23.71 10.09 -8.57
N LYS A 178 23.04 11.26 -8.61
CA LYS A 178 23.70 12.58 -8.67
C LYS A 178 24.34 13.05 -7.35
N TYR A 179 23.98 12.44 -6.24
CA TYR A 179 24.49 12.77 -4.90
C TYR A 179 25.52 11.76 -4.40
N LYS A 180 25.70 10.64 -5.12
CA LYS A 180 26.49 9.50 -4.68
C LYS A 180 27.89 9.88 -4.20
N SER A 181 28.55 10.81 -4.88
CA SER A 181 29.91 11.27 -4.54
C SER A 181 29.99 12.16 -3.29
N LYS A 182 28.88 12.70 -2.79
CA LYS A 182 28.87 13.60 -1.62
C LYS A 182 29.14 12.87 -0.29
N TYR A 183 28.91 11.57 -0.24
CA TYR A 183 29.04 10.75 0.97
C TYR A 183 29.84 9.49 0.66
N HIS A 184 30.64 9.03 1.62
CA HIS A 184 31.46 7.83 1.44
C HIS A 184 30.62 6.55 1.37
N TYR A 185 29.56 6.49 2.17
CA TYR A 185 28.68 5.33 2.27
C TYR A 185 27.22 5.73 2.11
N TRP A 186 26.46 4.85 1.47
CA TRP A 186 25.02 4.99 1.31
C TRP A 186 24.32 3.74 1.80
N TRP A 187 23.42 3.92 2.76
CA TRP A 187 22.51 2.88 3.22
C TRP A 187 21.10 3.17 2.75
N LEU A 188 20.37 2.10 2.45
CA LEU A 188 18.93 2.13 2.28
C LEU A 188 18.32 1.43 3.49
N LEU A 189 17.59 2.18 4.30
CA LEU A 189 16.84 1.65 5.43
C LEU A 189 15.39 1.39 4.99
N LEU A 190 15.01 0.12 4.98
CA LEU A 190 13.66 -0.31 4.65
C LEU A 190 12.81 -0.41 5.92
N ILE A 191 11.68 0.30 5.95
CA ILE A 191 10.68 0.12 7.00
C ILE A 191 9.71 -0.94 6.52
N ASP A 192 9.69 -2.09 7.18
CA ASP A 192 8.89 -3.24 6.75
C ASP A 192 7.40 -3.07 7.07
N HIS A 193 6.57 -3.14 6.02
CA HIS A 193 5.10 -3.18 6.09
C HIS A 193 4.55 -4.41 5.34
N ILE A 194 5.39 -5.41 5.02
CA ILE A 194 5.01 -6.67 4.36
C ILE A 194 5.22 -7.85 5.33
N GLY A 195 6.42 -7.98 5.90
CA GLY A 195 6.88 -9.15 6.66
C GLY A 195 6.45 -9.20 8.13
N LEU A 196 5.22 -8.78 8.44
CA LEU A 196 4.75 -8.72 9.84
C LEU A 196 4.70 -10.10 10.52
N ASP A 197 4.47 -11.16 9.76
CA ASP A 197 4.34 -12.54 10.25
C ASP A 197 5.47 -13.46 9.74
N ILE A 198 6.64 -12.89 9.41
CA ILE A 198 7.77 -13.67 8.88
C ILE A 198 8.29 -14.67 9.92
N ASP A 199 8.49 -15.92 9.50
CA ASP A 199 9.01 -16.99 10.37
C ASP A 199 10.45 -17.44 10.00
N GLN A 200 10.95 -18.45 10.72
CA GLN A 200 12.31 -18.97 10.50
C GLN A 200 12.49 -19.64 9.13
N GLU A 201 11.45 -20.28 8.60
CA GLU A 201 11.48 -20.93 7.29
C GLU A 201 11.52 -19.87 6.19
N ASP A 202 10.71 -18.81 6.30
CA ASP A 202 10.76 -17.65 5.41
C ASP A 202 12.15 -16.99 5.42
N PHE A 203 12.75 -16.79 6.60
CA PHE A 203 14.11 -16.26 6.72
C PHE A 203 15.16 -17.16 6.08
N ALA A 204 15.02 -18.49 6.20
CA ALA A 204 15.90 -19.43 5.54
C ALA A 204 15.75 -19.37 4.01
N GLU A 205 14.52 -19.25 3.52
CA GLU A 205 14.24 -19.09 2.10
C GLU A 205 14.81 -17.78 1.54
N LEU A 206 14.63 -16.65 2.25
CA LEU A 206 15.16 -15.35 1.86
C LEU A 206 16.68 -15.36 1.62
N LYS A 207 17.43 -16.17 2.37
CA LYS A 207 18.89 -16.32 2.19
C LYS A 207 19.27 -16.92 0.85
N ASN A 208 18.37 -17.66 0.21
CA ASN A 208 18.60 -18.25 -1.11
C ASN A 208 18.47 -17.21 -2.24
N TYR A 209 17.89 -16.03 -1.97
CA TYR A 209 17.76 -14.97 -2.96
C TYR A 209 18.96 -14.03 -2.94
N SER A 210 19.65 -13.93 -4.07
CA SER A 210 20.67 -12.89 -4.29
C SER A 210 20.01 -11.59 -4.74
N LEU A 211 19.77 -10.67 -3.80
CA LEU A 211 19.33 -9.32 -4.14
C LEU A 211 20.47 -8.52 -4.78
N ASN A 212 20.22 -7.95 -5.96
CA ASN A 212 21.15 -7.00 -6.58
C ASN A 212 21.28 -5.78 -5.67
N ARG A 213 22.50 -5.51 -5.19
CA ARG A 213 22.79 -4.47 -4.20
C ARG A 213 22.72 -3.05 -4.78
N GLY A 214 22.68 -2.91 -6.12
CA GLY A 214 22.69 -1.61 -6.76
C GLY A 214 23.89 -0.76 -6.33
N SER A 215 23.65 0.52 -6.02
CA SER A 215 24.68 1.44 -5.50
C SER A 215 24.76 1.49 -3.95
N LEU A 216 24.01 0.63 -3.26
CA LEU A 216 23.79 0.67 -1.81
C LEU A 216 24.51 -0.51 -1.12
N ILE A 217 25.05 -0.28 0.08
CA ILE A 217 25.73 -1.33 0.86
C ILE A 217 24.77 -1.84 1.95
N LYS A 218 24.69 -3.16 2.12
CA LYS A 218 23.84 -3.83 3.12
C LYS A 218 24.48 -3.77 4.52
N LEU A 219 23.63 -3.70 5.55
CA LEU A 219 23.87 -4.35 6.85
C LEU A 219 23.30 -5.78 6.77
#